data_AF-A0A327NVC8-F1
#
_entry.id   AF-A0A327NVC8-F1
#
_cell.length_a   1.000
_cell.length_b   1.000
_cell.length_c   1.000
_cell.angle_alpha   90.00
_cell.angle_beta   90.00
_cell.angle_gamma   90.00
#
_symmetry.space_group_name_H-M   'P 1'
#
loop_
_entity.id
_entity.type
_entity.pdbx_description
1 polymer ?
#
loop_
_entity_poly.entity_id
_entity_poly.type
_entity_poly.pdbx_seq_one_letter_code
_entity_poly.pdbx_strand_id
1 'polypeptide(L)' 'MTRFNATLDHIQPVSENGDNSYDNLTTCCFACNSKRGATPILDFIAH' A
#
# COMPACT_ATOMS: atom_id res chain seq x y z
N MET A 1 -7.84 -5.69 -11.35
CA MET A 1 -6.86 -6.55 -10.66
C MET A 1 -7.09 -8.00 -11.07
N THR A 2 -6.05 -8.80 -11.13
CA THR A 2 -6.10 -10.26 -11.36
C THR A 2 -5.35 -10.97 -10.23
N ARG A 3 -5.52 -12.29 -10.09
CA ARG A 3 -4.79 -13.08 -9.08
C ARG A 3 -3.27 -12.93 -9.17
N PHE A 4 -2.72 -12.62 -10.35
CA PHE A 4 -1.28 -12.54 -10.59
C PHE A 4 -0.66 -11.19 -10.28
N ASN A 5 -1.47 -10.14 -10.10
CA ASN A 5 -0.98 -8.79 -9.83
C ASN A 5 -1.56 -8.17 -8.55
N ALA A 6 -2.26 -8.95 -7.74
CA ALA A 6 -2.68 -8.53 -6.42
C ALA A 6 -1.53 -8.64 -5.41
N THR A 7 -1.31 -7.58 -4.65
CA THR A 7 -0.32 -7.49 -3.58
C THR A 7 -1.01 -7.05 -2.29
N LEU A 8 -0.48 -7.49 -1.15
CA LEU A 8 -0.74 -6.82 0.13
C LEU A 8 0.11 -5.56 0.21
N ASP A 9 -0.48 -4.52 0.78
CA ASP A 9 0.09 -3.19 0.76
C ASP A 9 -0.24 -2.45 2.06
N HIS A 10 0.70 -1.63 2.54
CA HIS A 10 0.60 -0.96 3.83
C HIS A 10 0.01 0.44 3.72
N ILE A 11 -1.05 0.76 4.48
CA ILE A 11 -1.66 2.09 4.51
C ILE A 11 -0.64 3.13 5.00
N GLN A 12 -0.01 2.86 6.14
CA GLN A 12 1.17 3.54 6.66
C GLN A 12 2.42 2.70 6.31
N PRO A 13 3.40 3.24 5.57
CA PRO A 13 4.61 2.51 5.21
C PRO A 13 5.39 2.02 6.42
N VAL A 14 6.00 0.83 6.33
CA VAL A 14 6.85 0.28 7.40
C VAL A 14 8.07 1.19 7.68
N SER A 15 8.62 1.84 6.65
CA SER A 15 9.70 2.82 6.81
C SER A 15 9.30 4.05 7.63
N GLU A 16 8.00 4.28 7.81
CA GLU A 16 7.42 5.39 8.56
C GLU A 16 6.57 4.88 9.74
N ASN A 17 7.02 3.82 10.41
CA ASN A 17 6.41 3.23 11.61
C ASN A 17 5.05 2.52 11.39
N GLY A 18 4.70 2.15 10.16
CA GLY A 18 3.59 1.24 9.90
C GLY A 18 3.86 -0.19 10.36
N ASP A 19 2.81 -0.92 10.72
CA ASP A 19 2.89 -2.31 11.20
C ASP A 19 2.23 -3.32 10.24
N ASN A 20 2.25 -4.61 10.59
CA ASN A 20 1.59 -5.68 9.81
C ASN A 20 0.20 -6.04 10.38
N SER A 21 -0.46 -5.10 11.08
CA SER A 21 -1.82 -5.32 11.56
C SER A 21 -2.80 -5.40 10.39
N TYR A 22 -3.94 -6.08 10.60
CA TYR A 22 -5.00 -6.12 9.59
C TYR A 22 -5.52 -4.72 9.22
N ASP A 23 -5.52 -3.79 10.18
CA ASP A 23 -5.97 -2.42 9.97
C ASP A 23 -4.99 -1.60 9.11
N ASN A 24 -3.71 -1.96 9.09
CA ASN A 24 -2.69 -1.31 8.27
C ASN A 24 -2.48 -1.99 6.91
N LEU A 25 -3.17 -3.09 6.60
CA LEU A 25 -2.99 -3.86 5.37
C LEU A 25 -4.21 -3.75 4.45
N THR A 26 -3.96 -3.52 3.16
CA THR A 26 -4.99 -3.51 2.12
C THR A 26 -4.54 -4.26 0.87
N THR A 27 -5.50 -4.64 0.02
CA THR A 27 -5.18 -5.25 -1.28
C THR A 27 -5.00 -4.18 -2.34
N CYS A 28 -3.85 -4.20 -3.02
CA CYS A 28 -3.50 -3.24 -4.07
C CYS A 28 -2.95 -3.97 -5.29
N CYS A 29 -2.99 -3.36 -6.48
CA CYS A 29 -2.32 -3.93 -7.64
C CYS A 29 -0.82 -3.64 -7.59
N PHE A 30 0.00 -4.54 -8.12
CA PHE A 30 1.46 -4.40 -8.14
C PHE A 30 1.90 -3.05 -8.71
N ALA A 31 1.29 -2.59 -9.82
CA ALA A 31 1.64 -1.32 -10.44
C ALA A 31 1.35 -0.11 -9.53
N CYS A 32 0.21 -0.08 -8.84
CA CYS A 32 -0.14 1.00 -7.92
C CYS A 32 0.74 0.96 -6.66
N ASN A 33 0.95 -0.22 -6.08
CA ASN A 33 1.82 -0.41 -4.93
C ASN A 33 3.25 0.09 -5.23
N SER A 34 3.83 -0.36 -6.35
CA SER A 34 5.15 0.11 -6.78
C SER A 34 5.20 1.61 -7.08
N LYS A 35 4.14 2.18 -7.66
CA LYS A 35 4.08 3.63 -7.94
C LYS A 35 4.00 4.46 -6.65
N ARG A 36 3.26 3.99 -5.64
CA ARG A 36 3.12 4.69 -4.36
C ARG A 36 4.42 4.65 -3.56
N GLY A 37 5.11 3.50 -3.57
CA GLY A 37 6.35 3.32 -2.82
C GLY A 37 6.11 3.55 -1.32
N ALA A 38 7.00 4.31 -0.68
CA ALA A 38 6.91 4.64 0.74
C ALA A 38 6.03 5.87 1.04
N THR A 39 5.09 6.22 0.16
CA THR A 39 4.14 7.31 0.40
C THR A 39 2.93 6.78 1.18
N PRO A 40 2.48 7.43 2.26
CA PRO A 40 1.22 7.10 2.92
C PRO A 40 0.04 7.12 1.94
N ILE A 41 -0.94 6.22 2.13
CA ILE A 41 -2.08 6.10 1.21
C ILE A 41 -2.85 7.42 1.06
N LEU A 42 -3.08 8.12 2.16
CA LEU A 42 -3.87 9.36 2.16
C LEU A 42 -3.19 10.45 1.33
N ASP A 43 -1.87 10.55 1.41
CA ASP A 43 -1.08 11.52 0.64
C ASP A 43 -1.07 11.18 -0.85
N PHE A 44 -1.03 9.88 -1.18
CA PHE A 44 -1.02 9.42 -2.57
C PHE A 44 -2.35 9.65 -3.30
N ILE A 45 -3.48 9.67 -2.60
CA ILE A 45 -4.81 9.89 -3.19
C ILE A 45 -5.25 11.37 -3.15
N ALA A 46 -4.58 12.19 -2.34
CA ALA A 46 -4.88 13.62 -2.21
C ALA A 46 -4.38 14.47 -3.40
N HIS A 47 -3.66 13.85 -4.33
CA HIS A 47 -3.05 14.47 -5.51
C HIS A 47 -3.41 13.69 -6.79
#